data_AF-A0A925GHN9-F1
#
_entry.id   AF-A0A925GHN9-F1
#
_cell.length_a   1.000
_cell.length_b   1.000
_cell.length_c   1.000
_cell.angle_alpha   90.00
_cell.angle_beta   90.00
_cell.angle_gamma   90.00
#
_symmetry.space_group_name_H-M   'P 1'
#
loop_
_entity.id
_entity.type
_entity.pdbx_description
1 polymer ?
#
loop_
_entity_poly.entity_id
_entity_poly.type
_entity_poly.pdbx_seq_one_letter_code
_entity_poly.pdbx_strand_id
1 'polypeptide(L)'
;AFFFGALGALLTIIPYVGIVVGALLPILMALVTKDSAWYAAGVAGIFFLVQMLEGNFITPNVVGSKVSINPLAAIVGLVLGGMLWGAAGMILAMPFLAVLKVVFDSVEALEPYGYLLGDSKEVTQNKDLVGVTPEEEGQPVVSGSRRREA
;
A
#
# COMPACT_ATOMS: atom_id res chain seq x y z
N ALA A 1 11.89 9.92 -26.86
CA ALA A 1 11.73 8.79 -25.91
C ALA A 1 12.29 9.15 -24.53
N PHE A 2 13.60 9.43 -24.40
CA PHE A 2 14.25 9.69 -23.10
C PHE A 2 13.64 10.83 -22.28
N PHE A 3 13.25 11.94 -22.92
CA PHE A 3 12.64 13.08 -22.23
C PHE A 3 11.37 12.68 -21.45
N PHE A 4 10.38 12.07 -22.12
CA PHE A 4 9.14 11.66 -21.47
C PHE A 4 9.34 10.50 -20.48
N GLY A 5 10.32 9.62 -20.73
CA GLY A 5 10.69 8.58 -19.76
C GLY A 5 11.26 9.16 -18.47
N ALA A 6 12.21 10.09 -18.57
CA ALA A 6 12.80 10.77 -17.41
C ALA A 6 11.78 11.65 -16.67
N LEU A 7 10.94 12.37 -17.42
CA LEU A 7 9.86 13.18 -16.84
C LEU A 7 8.84 12.30 -16.13
N GLY A 8 8.44 11.17 -16.74
CA GLY A 8 7.55 10.20 -16.12
C GLY A 8 8.10 9.67 -14.80
N ALA A 9 9.38 9.26 -14.79
CA ALA A 9 10.05 8.78 -13.58
C ALA A 9 10.08 9.83 -12.45
N LEU A 10 10.35 11.10 -12.79
CA LEU A 10 10.33 12.20 -11.82
C LEU A 10 8.92 12.45 -11.27
N LEU A 11 7.92 12.43 -12.16
CA LEU A 11 6.53 12.69 -11.80
C LEU A 11 5.94 11.59 -10.91
N THR A 12 6.33 10.32 -11.10
CA THR A 12 5.86 9.18 -10.29
C THR A 12 6.26 9.24 -8.81
N ILE A 13 7.10 10.21 -8.39
CA ILE A 13 7.31 10.52 -6.97
C ILE A 13 5.98 10.88 -6.28
N ILE A 14 5.06 11.54 -7.00
CA ILE A 14 3.73 11.87 -6.51
C ILE A 14 2.75 10.81 -7.03
N PRO A 15 2.22 9.92 -6.16
CA PRO A 15 1.28 8.88 -6.56
C PRO A 15 0.07 9.46 -7.27
N TYR A 16 -0.47 8.72 -8.24
CA TYR A 16 -1.60 9.08 -9.10
C TYR A 16 -1.36 10.27 -10.04
N VAL A 17 -0.95 11.43 -9.51
CA VAL A 17 -0.64 12.62 -10.32
C VAL A 17 0.46 12.29 -11.33
N GLY A 18 1.51 11.61 -10.87
CA GLY A 18 2.63 11.26 -11.72
C GLY A 18 2.28 10.34 -12.86
N ILE A 19 1.43 9.36 -12.59
CA ILE A 19 0.93 8.39 -13.57
C ILE A 19 0.08 9.11 -14.63
N VAL A 20 -0.87 9.94 -14.18
CA VAL A 20 -1.79 10.65 -15.08
C VAL A 20 -1.01 11.63 -15.96
N VAL A 21 -0.20 12.51 -15.36
CA VAL A 21 0.54 13.54 -16.12
C VAL A 21 1.63 12.90 -16.98
N GLY A 22 2.35 11.92 -16.44
CA GLY A 22 3.42 11.20 -17.13
C GLY A 22 2.94 10.44 -18.37
N ALA A 23 1.71 9.90 -18.35
CA ALA A 23 1.09 9.28 -19.51
C ALA A 23 0.44 10.30 -20.45
N LEU A 24 -0.25 11.31 -19.91
CA LEU A 24 -1.03 12.26 -20.70
C LEU A 24 -0.15 13.09 -21.64
N LEU A 25 1.01 13.56 -21.18
CA LEU A 25 1.91 14.39 -21.99
C LEU A 25 2.38 13.70 -23.29
N PRO A 26 2.96 12.48 -23.26
CA PRO A 26 3.34 11.79 -24.49
C PRO A 26 2.14 11.39 -25.38
N ILE A 27 0.97 11.10 -24.80
CA ILE A 27 -0.26 10.84 -25.57
C ILE A 27 -0.69 12.09 -26.34
N LEU A 28 -0.76 13.25 -25.66
CA LEU A 28 -1.10 14.53 -26.28
C LEU A 28 -0.06 14.92 -27.35
N MET A 29 1.22 14.71 -27.07
CA MET A 29 2.28 14.97 -28.04
C MET A 29 2.08 14.12 -29.31
N ALA A 30 1.78 12.83 -29.17
CA ALA A 30 1.48 11.97 -30.31
C ALA A 30 0.24 12.41 -31.09
N LEU A 31 -0.81 12.91 -30.42
CA LEU A 31 -2.00 13.46 -31.08
C LEU A 31 -1.69 14.71 -31.91
N VAL A 32 -0.85 15.60 -31.40
CA VAL A 32 -0.59 16.91 -32.03
C VAL A 32 0.46 16.80 -33.15
N THR A 33 1.37 15.82 -33.08
CA THR A 33 2.53 15.76 -33.99
C THR A 33 2.50 14.63 -35.00
N LYS A 34 1.54 13.70 -34.90
CA LYS A 34 1.39 12.60 -35.86
C LYS A 34 0.11 12.79 -36.65
N ASP A 35 0.17 12.38 -37.92
CA ASP A 35 -0.91 12.57 -38.88
C ASP A 35 -2.13 11.68 -38.61
N SER A 36 -2.02 10.71 -37.70
CA SER A 36 -3.09 9.76 -37.36
C SER A 36 -3.26 9.58 -35.86
N ALA A 37 -4.51 9.60 -35.40
CA ALA A 37 -4.88 9.32 -34.01
C ALA A 37 -4.47 7.90 -33.57
N TRP A 38 -4.19 6.99 -34.52
CA TRP A 38 -3.72 5.64 -34.22
C TRP A 38 -2.39 5.63 -33.47
N TYR A 39 -1.52 6.62 -33.71
CA TYR A 39 -0.26 6.74 -32.96
C TYR A 39 -0.49 7.06 -31.48
N ALA A 40 -1.41 7.98 -31.19
CA ALA A 40 -1.77 8.31 -29.82
C ALA A 40 -2.48 7.15 -29.10
N ALA A 41 -3.38 6.44 -29.81
CA ALA A 41 -3.99 5.22 -29.30
C ALA A 41 -2.94 4.15 -28.99
N GLY A 42 -1.92 3.99 -29.84
CA GLY A 42 -0.79 3.10 -29.58
C GLY A 42 0.01 3.49 -28.33
N VAL A 43 0.31 4.79 -28.15
CA VAL A 43 0.99 5.29 -26.94
C VAL A 43 0.14 5.02 -25.69
N ALA A 44 -1.16 5.33 -25.74
CA ALA A 44 -2.08 5.07 -24.63
C ALA A 44 -2.17 3.57 -24.30
N GLY A 45 -2.23 2.71 -25.33
CA GLY A 45 -2.22 1.26 -25.16
C GLY A 45 -0.95 0.74 -24.49
N ILE A 46 0.22 1.25 -24.88
CA ILE A 46 1.49 0.89 -24.24
C ILE A 46 1.50 1.33 -22.77
N PHE A 47 1.13 2.59 -22.47
CA PHE A 47 1.07 3.07 -21.08
C PHE A 47 0.08 2.28 -20.23
N PHE A 48 -1.07 1.91 -20.80
CA PHE A 48 -2.06 1.07 -20.12
C PHE A 48 -1.50 -0.32 -19.82
N LEU A 49 -0.84 -0.97 -20.79
CA LEU A 49 -0.20 -2.27 -20.58
C LEU A 49 0.89 -2.20 -19.51
N VAL A 50 1.74 -1.17 -19.54
CA VAL A 50 2.77 -0.94 -18.53
C VAL A 50 2.15 -0.79 -17.15
N GLN A 51 1.10 0.03 -17.01
CA GLN A 51 0.42 0.23 -15.73
C GLN A 51 -0.30 -1.02 -15.22
N MET A 52 -0.89 -1.81 -16.12
CA MET A 52 -1.44 -3.11 -15.75
C MET A 52 -0.35 -4.03 -15.22
N LEU A 53 0.78 -4.12 -15.92
CA LEU A 53 1.89 -4.98 -15.52
C LEU A 53 2.49 -4.50 -14.19
N GLU A 54 2.67 -3.18 -14.04
CA GLU A 54 3.18 -2.55 -12.84
C GLU A 54 2.28 -2.83 -11.63
N GLY A 55 1.00 -2.44 -11.71
CA GLY A 55 0.07 -2.56 -10.59
C GLY A 55 -0.31 -4.00 -10.22
N ASN A 56 -0.35 -4.92 -11.20
CA ASN A 56 -0.85 -6.28 -10.96
C ASN A 56 0.26 -7.33 -10.79
N PHE A 57 1.46 -7.10 -11.33
CA PHE A 57 2.53 -8.11 -11.32
C PHE A 57 3.83 -7.57 -10.72
N ILE A 58 4.33 -6.41 -11.18
CA ILE A 58 5.65 -5.93 -10.75
C ILE A 58 5.59 -5.46 -9.30
N THR A 59 4.70 -4.53 -8.97
CA THR A 59 4.59 -3.97 -7.62
C THR A 59 4.35 -5.07 -6.59
N PRO A 60 3.36 -5.98 -6.73
CA PRO A 60 3.13 -7.02 -5.73
C PRO A 60 4.32 -7.97 -5.52
N ASN A 61 5.01 -8.36 -6.60
CA ASN A 61 6.17 -9.24 -6.53
C ASN A 61 7.41 -8.56 -5.93
N VAL A 62 7.57 -7.25 -6.14
CA VAL A 62 8.74 -6.50 -5.64
C VAL A 62 8.53 -6.06 -4.20
N VAL A 63 7.35 -5.52 -3.84
CA VAL A 63 7.15 -4.89 -2.53
C VAL A 63 6.73 -5.86 -1.43
N GLY A 64 6.13 -7.02 -1.76
CA GLY A 64 5.66 -8.00 -0.77
C GLY A 64 4.56 -7.45 0.16
N SER A 65 3.36 -8.01 0.09
CA SER A 65 2.19 -7.47 0.80
C SER A 65 2.32 -7.62 2.33
N LYS A 66 2.63 -6.54 3.07
CA LYS A 66 2.64 -6.49 4.55
C LYS A 66 2.35 -5.11 5.16
N VAL A 67 1.33 -4.40 4.72
CA VAL A 67 0.78 -3.29 5.53
C VAL A 67 -0.73 -3.44 5.59
N SER A 68 -1.20 -4.04 6.69
CA SER A 68 -2.62 -4.23 6.97
C SER A 68 -3.13 -3.01 7.75
N ILE A 69 -3.96 -2.17 7.13
CA ILE A 69 -4.58 -1.00 7.80
C ILE A 69 -6.05 -1.33 8.04
N ASN A 70 -6.53 -1.09 9.26
CA ASN A 70 -7.94 -1.24 9.59
C ASN A 70 -8.82 -0.33 8.69
N PRO A 71 -9.90 -0.85 8.07
CA PRO A 71 -10.81 -0.05 7.27
C PRO A 71 -11.33 1.22 7.97
N LEU A 72 -11.56 1.16 9.30
CA LEU A 72 -11.98 2.34 10.07
C LEU A 72 -10.90 3.41 10.10
N ALA A 73 -9.65 3.04 10.35
CA ALA A 73 -8.51 3.95 10.34
C ALA A 73 -8.33 4.59 8.96
N ALA A 74 -8.51 3.82 7.89
CA ALA A 74 -8.49 4.32 6.51
C ALA A 74 -9.57 5.39 6.27
N ILE A 75 -10.83 5.12 6.67
CA ILE A 75 -11.94 6.08 6.52
C ILE A 75 -11.66 7.35 7.32
N VAL A 76 -11.22 7.23 8.57
CA VAL A 76 -10.90 8.38 9.43
C VAL A 76 -9.78 9.22 8.81
N GLY A 77 -8.69 8.60 8.37
CA GLY A 77 -7.60 9.32 7.71
C GLY A 77 -8.03 9.97 6.39
N LEU A 78 -8.93 9.34 5.63
CA LEU A 78 -9.47 9.90 4.40
C LEU A 78 -10.31 11.17 4.67
N VAL A 79 -11.19 11.13 5.67
CA VAL A 79 -12.01 12.28 6.08
C VAL A 79 -11.12 13.41 6.60
N LEU A 80 -10.16 13.10 7.48
CA LEU A 80 -9.23 14.10 8.03
C LEU A 80 -8.35 14.72 6.94
N GLY A 81 -7.79 13.91 6.04
CA GLY A 81 -7.05 14.39 4.89
C GLY A 81 -7.91 15.27 3.97
N GLY A 82 -9.16 14.84 3.73
CA GLY A 82 -10.16 15.61 3.00
C GLY A 82 -10.47 16.97 3.64
N MET A 83 -10.53 17.05 4.95
CA MET A 83 -10.76 18.30 5.67
C MET A 83 -9.53 19.22 5.65
N LEU A 84 -8.31 18.66 5.72
CA LEU A 84 -7.07 19.43 5.73
C LEU A 84 -6.74 20.06 4.37
N TRP A 85 -6.88 19.28 3.28
CA TRP A 85 -6.44 19.69 1.94
C TRP A 85 -7.34 19.19 0.81
N GLY A 86 -8.60 18.87 1.10
CA GLY A 86 -9.56 18.40 0.08
C GLY A 86 -9.09 17.12 -0.61
N ALA A 87 -9.24 17.08 -1.94
CA ALA A 87 -8.90 15.91 -2.73
C ALA A 87 -7.44 15.47 -2.62
N ALA A 88 -6.50 16.41 -2.52
CA ALA A 88 -5.09 16.09 -2.38
C ALA A 88 -4.81 15.35 -1.05
N GLY A 89 -5.43 15.80 0.05
CA GLY A 89 -5.29 15.14 1.34
C GLY A 89 -5.92 13.75 1.40
N MET A 90 -7.03 13.52 0.67
CA MET A 90 -7.61 12.19 0.54
C MET A 90 -6.67 11.21 -0.18
N ILE A 91 -6.00 11.65 -1.24
CA ILE A 91 -5.04 10.82 -2.00
C ILE A 91 -3.86 10.42 -1.11
N LEU A 92 -3.38 11.35 -0.28
CA LEU A 92 -2.21 11.14 0.59
C LEU A 92 -2.55 10.40 1.89
N ALA A 93 -3.82 10.22 2.23
CA ALA A 93 -4.23 9.61 3.50
C ALA A 93 -3.69 8.18 3.66
N MET A 94 -3.82 7.33 2.64
CA MET A 94 -3.36 5.94 2.68
C MET A 94 -1.84 5.80 2.90
N PRO A 95 -0.96 6.42 2.09
CA PRO A 95 0.48 6.33 2.34
C PRO A 95 0.89 6.95 3.67
N PHE A 96 0.23 8.04 4.09
CA PHE A 96 0.49 8.66 5.39
C PHE A 96 0.13 7.72 6.56
N LEU A 97 -1.05 7.10 6.52
CA LEU A 97 -1.48 6.12 7.52
C LEU A 97 -0.56 4.90 7.55
N ALA A 98 -0.11 4.43 6.40
CA ALA A 98 0.85 3.33 6.31
C ALA A 98 2.17 3.67 7.01
N VAL A 99 2.74 4.85 6.75
CA VAL A 99 3.96 5.32 7.43
C VAL A 99 3.72 5.48 8.93
N LEU A 100 2.58 6.06 9.33
CA LEU A 100 2.23 6.27 10.73
C LEU A 100 2.13 4.93 11.50
N LYS A 101 1.48 3.93 10.90
CA LYS A 101 1.42 2.57 11.44
C LYS A 101 2.82 1.99 11.63
N VAL A 102 3.67 2.04 10.61
CA VAL A 102 5.05 1.52 10.69
C VAL A 102 5.84 2.21 11.81
N VAL A 103 5.67 3.52 11.99
CA VAL A 103 6.31 4.26 13.09
C VAL A 103 5.79 3.79 14.45
N PHE A 104 4.47 3.64 14.62
CA PHE A 104 3.89 3.17 15.88
C PHE A 104 4.29 1.73 16.21
N ASP A 105 4.36 0.86 15.20
CA ASP A 105 4.80 -0.53 15.35
C ASP A 105 6.30 -0.63 15.68
N SER A 106 7.11 0.39 15.31
CA SER A 106 8.55 0.42 15.60
C SER A 106 8.93 0.86 17.02
N VAL A 107 7.99 1.42 17.79
CA VAL A 107 8.22 1.96 19.14
C VAL A 107 7.36 1.20 20.14
N GLU A 108 7.97 0.45 21.07
CA GLU A 108 7.26 -0.38 22.08
C GLU A 108 6.19 0.41 22.87
N ALA A 109 6.44 1.69 23.16
CA ALA A 109 5.47 2.54 23.87
C ALA A 109 4.23 2.91 23.04
N LEU A 110 4.29 2.82 21.71
CA LEU A 110 3.22 3.19 20.77
C LEU A 110 2.54 1.97 20.13
N GLU A 111 3.00 0.76 20.43
CA GLU A 111 2.44 -0.51 19.96
C GLU A 111 0.91 -0.61 20.15
N PRO A 112 0.29 -0.14 21.26
CA PRO A 112 -1.17 -0.19 21.41
C PRO A 112 -1.91 0.64 20.36
N TYR A 113 -1.33 1.77 19.92
CA TYR A 113 -1.93 2.60 18.88
C TYR A 113 -1.71 2.01 17.49
N GLY A 114 -0.53 1.40 17.26
CA GLY A 114 -0.24 0.62 16.05
C GLY A 114 -1.20 -0.56 15.85
N TYR A 115 -1.57 -1.23 16.95
CA TYR A 115 -2.57 -2.31 16.96
C TYR A 115 -3.97 -1.82 16.56
N LEU A 116 -4.41 -0.65 17.02
CA LEU A 116 -5.71 -0.07 16.63
C LEU A 116 -5.76 0.36 15.16
N LEU A 117 -4.60 0.76 14.60
CA LEU A 117 -4.48 1.12 13.18
C LEU A 117 -4.31 -0.12 12.27
N GLY A 118 -3.84 -1.25 12.81
CA GLY A 118 -3.65 -2.50 12.09
C GLY A 118 -4.91 -3.32 11.86
N ASP A 119 -4.92 -4.20 10.86
CA ASP A 119 -6.02 -5.16 10.66
C ASP A 119 -5.80 -6.43 11.52
N SER A 120 -6.85 -6.92 12.18
CA SER A 120 -6.77 -8.04 13.13
C SER A 120 -6.37 -9.38 12.50
N LYS A 121 -6.35 -9.46 11.16
CA LYS A 121 -5.96 -10.67 10.42
C LYS A 121 -4.46 -11.00 10.52
N GLU A 122 -3.60 -10.02 10.82
CA GLU A 122 -2.17 -10.27 11.03
C GLU A 122 -1.87 -11.18 12.24
N VAL A 123 -2.69 -11.09 13.30
CA VAL A 123 -2.50 -11.88 14.52
C VAL A 123 -2.90 -13.35 14.31
N THR A 124 -3.97 -13.60 13.55
CA THR A 124 -4.42 -14.98 13.25
C THR A 124 -3.45 -15.70 12.33
N GLN A 125 -2.96 -15.03 11.28
CA GLN A 125 -2.01 -15.65 10.34
C GLN A 125 -0.67 -16.01 11.01
N ASN A 126 -0.22 -15.23 12.01
CA ASN A 126 0.98 -15.57 12.78
C ASN A 126 0.73 -16.76 13.74
N LYS A 127 -0.45 -16.81 14.40
CA LYS A 127 -0.86 -17.98 15.21
C LYS A 127 -0.91 -19.28 14.40
N ASP A 128 -1.37 -19.23 13.15
CA ASP A 128 -1.45 -20.40 12.25
C ASP A 128 -0.06 -20.90 11.80
N LEU A 129 0.90 -19.97 11.60
CA LEU A 129 2.30 -20.30 11.29
C LEU A 129 3.04 -20.88 12.50
N VAL A 130 2.62 -20.53 13.72
CA VAL A 130 3.16 -21.04 14.98
C VAL A 130 2.45 -22.33 15.43
N GLY A 131 1.42 -22.79 14.70
CA GLY A 131 0.73 -24.05 14.99
C GLY A 131 -0.02 -24.05 16.32
N VAL A 132 -0.43 -22.88 16.82
CA VAL A 132 -1.24 -22.77 18.04
C VAL A 132 -2.67 -23.16 17.67
N THR A 133 -3.05 -24.41 17.98
CA THR A 133 -4.41 -24.88 17.79
C THR A 133 -5.39 -24.09 18.68
N PRO A 134 -6.62 -23.81 18.22
CA PRO A 134 -7.63 -23.05 18.98
C PRO A 134 -8.00 -23.65 20.36
N GLU A 135 -7.54 -24.86 20.68
CA GLU A 135 -7.84 -25.56 21.93
C GLU A 135 -7.04 -25.03 23.14
N GLU A 136 -5.93 -24.32 22.94
CA GLU A 136 -5.07 -23.86 24.05
C GLU A 136 -5.52 -22.53 24.70
N GLU A 137 -6.41 -21.78 24.05
CA GLU A 137 -6.82 -20.43 24.49
C GLU A 137 -7.75 -20.43 25.71
N GLY A 138 -8.28 -21.61 26.09
CA GLY A 138 -9.18 -21.79 27.24
C GLY A 138 -8.57 -22.50 28.45
N GLN A 139 -7.31 -22.97 28.38
CA GLN A 139 -6.70 -23.69 29.49
C GLN A 139 -5.93 -22.71 30.38
N PRO A 140 -6.23 -22.65 31.70
CA PRO A 140 -5.40 -21.87 32.59
C PRO A 140 -3.98 -22.40 32.48
N VAL A 141 -3.00 -21.50 32.32
CA VAL A 141 -1.58 -21.83 32.28
C VAL A 141 -1.21 -22.45 33.63
N VAL A 142 -1.39 -23.76 33.76
CA VAL A 142 -0.93 -24.50 34.92
C VAL A 142 0.58 -24.55 34.79
N SER A 143 1.20 -23.59 35.49
CA SER A 143 2.62 -23.57 35.82
C SER A 143 3.10 -24.98 36.14
N GLY A 144 3.84 -25.57 35.20
CA GLY A 144 4.49 -26.86 35.34
C GLY A 144 5.69 -26.80 36.28
N SER A 145 5.54 -26.22 37.46
CA SER A 145 6.47 -26.43 38.57
C SER A 145 6.11 -27.74 39.27
N ARG A 146 6.68 -28.86 38.79
CA ARG A 146 7.15 -30.02 39.57
C ARG A 146 7.27 -31.27 38.69
N ARG A 147 8.50 -31.60 38.32
CA ARG A 147 9.07 -32.93 38.62
C ARG A 147 10.58 -32.90 38.43
N ARG A 148 11.25 -32.42 39.47
CA ARG A 148 12.45 -33.12 39.95
C ARG A 148 11.98 -34.47 40.51
N GLU A 149 12.83 -35.48 40.42
CA GLU A 149 12.70 -36.82 41.04
C GLU A 149 11.72 -37.73 40.27
N ALA A 150 12.10 -38.90 39.74
CA ALA A 150 13.11 -39.87 40.15
C ALA A 150 13.64 -40.65 38.92
#